data_AF-A0A940B1G2-F1
#
_entry.id   AF-A0A940B1G2-F1
#
_cell.length_a   1.000
_cell.length_b   1.000
_cell.length_c   1.000
_cell.angle_alpha   90.00
_cell.angle_beta   90.00
_cell.angle_gamma   90.00
#
_symmetry.space_group_name_H-M   'P 1'
#
loop_
_entity.id
_entity.type
_entity.pdbx_description
1 polymer ?
#
loop_
_entity_poly.entity_id
_entity_poly.type
_entity_poly.pdbx_seq_one_letter_code
_entity_poly.pdbx_strand_id
1 'polypeptide(L)'
;MTLGKAIVKESGTALSISCEDYNVAAFGGADYEFTYTFDMMNRTKLLDALQAEGVSGTTSEIIIKKFGEHLELCSVSAYCDQHGIKYSTYSHVI
;
A
#
# COMPACT_ATOMS: atom_id res chain seq x y z
N MET A 1 -1.05 11.32 8.43
CA MET A 1 -1.77 10.31 9.25
C MET A 1 -1.06 9.00 9.02
N THR A 2 -0.32 8.56 10.03
CA THR A 2 0.30 7.23 10.03
C THR A 2 -0.79 6.25 10.41
N LEU A 3 -1.11 5.33 9.51
CA LEU A 3 -2.11 4.29 9.79
C LEU A 3 -1.45 3.12 10.52
N GLY A 4 -2.26 2.14 10.92
CA GLY A 4 -1.73 0.90 11.49
C GLY A 4 -0.95 0.07 10.48
N LYS A 5 -0.74 -1.20 10.82
CA LYS A 5 0.28 -2.03 10.16
C LYS A 5 -0.02 -2.24 8.67
N ALA A 6 1.03 -2.17 7.87
CA ALA A 6 1.00 -2.53 6.47
C ALA A 6 0.66 -4.01 6.27
N ILE A 7 -0.36 -4.28 5.47
CA ILE A 7 -0.78 -5.62 5.08
C ILE A 7 -0.63 -5.72 3.57
N VAL A 8 0.19 -6.67 3.12
CA VAL A 8 0.45 -6.91 1.71
C VAL A 8 -0.16 -8.25 1.32
N LYS A 9 -1.06 -8.23 0.33
CA LYS A 9 -1.76 -9.42 -0.17
C LYS A 9 -1.53 -9.57 -1.66
N GLU A 10 -1.14 -10.77 -2.09
CA GLU A 10 -1.05 -11.14 -3.50
C GLU A 10 -2.18 -12.12 -3.82
N SER A 11 -3.02 -11.81 -4.80
CA SER A 11 -4.12 -12.69 -5.22
C SER A 11 -4.09 -12.87 -6.73
N GLY A 12 -3.58 -14.02 -7.17
CA GLY A 12 -3.32 -14.31 -8.57
C GLY A 12 -2.41 -13.24 -9.19
N THR A 13 -2.98 -12.40 -10.03
CA THR A 13 -2.26 -11.34 -10.76
C THR A 13 -2.33 -9.98 -10.08
N ALA A 14 -3.16 -9.81 -9.05
CA ALA A 14 -3.33 -8.56 -8.34
C ALA A 14 -2.42 -8.46 -7.10
N LEU A 15 -2.01 -7.23 -6.79
CA LEU A 15 -1.36 -6.86 -5.54
C LEU A 15 -2.26 -5.88 -4.80
N SER A 16 -2.49 -6.13 -3.50
CA SER A 16 -3.15 -5.19 -2.61
C SER A 16 -2.23 -4.80 -1.46
N ILE A 17 -2.14 -3.50 -1.20
CA ILE A 17 -1.42 -2.91 -0.08
C ILE A 17 -2.46 -2.21 0.77
N SER A 18 -2.74 -2.75 1.95
CA SER A 18 -3.73 -2.21 2.86
C SER A 18 -3.13 -1.79 4.19
N CYS A 19 -3.86 -0.93 4.88
CA CYS A 19 -3.55 -0.44 6.21
C CYS A 19 -4.85 -0.30 6.97
N GLU A 20 -4.82 -0.78 8.20
CA GLU A 20 -5.97 -0.82 9.12
C GLU A 20 -5.59 0.00 10.35
N ASP A 21 -6.45 0.93 10.77
CA ASP A 21 -6.32 1.68 12.01
C ASP A 21 -7.58 1.48 12.86
N TYR A 22 -7.40 1.17 14.13
CA TYR A 22 -8.49 0.77 15.02
C TYR A 22 -8.85 1.90 15.96
N ASN A 23 -10.14 2.03 16.28
CA ASN A 23 -10.65 3.04 17.21
C ASN A 23 -10.26 4.48 16.82
N VAL A 24 -10.42 4.83 15.56
CA VAL A 24 -10.06 6.14 15.01
C VAL A 24 -11.02 7.20 15.56
N ALA A 25 -10.49 8.10 16.38
CA ALA A 25 -11.28 9.14 17.06
C ALA A 25 -12.07 10.04 16.09
N ALA A 26 -11.51 10.33 14.90
CA ALA A 26 -12.19 11.11 13.87
C ALA A 26 -13.44 10.40 13.30
N PHE A 27 -13.52 9.09 13.44
CA PHE A 27 -14.67 8.26 13.06
C PHE A 27 -15.47 7.79 14.28
N GLY A 28 -15.37 8.50 15.43
CA GLY A 28 -16.13 8.17 16.64
C GLY A 28 -15.67 6.88 17.32
N GLY A 29 -14.42 6.47 17.11
CA GLY A 29 -13.89 5.21 17.62
C GLY A 29 -14.20 3.99 16.74
N ALA A 30 -14.61 4.22 15.50
CA ALA A 30 -14.74 3.18 14.47
C ALA A 30 -13.37 2.76 13.92
N ASP A 31 -13.32 1.57 13.32
CA ASP A 31 -12.11 1.11 12.64
C ASP A 31 -12.08 1.64 11.21
N TYR A 32 -10.89 1.83 10.67
CA TYR A 32 -10.68 2.36 9.33
C TYR A 32 -9.71 1.47 8.55
N GLU A 33 -10.16 1.00 7.41
CA GLU A 33 -9.33 0.28 6.45
C GLU A 33 -9.16 1.13 5.19
N PHE A 34 -7.93 1.17 4.68
CA PHE A 34 -7.63 1.71 3.37
C PHE A 34 -6.78 0.73 2.58
N THR A 35 -7.12 0.51 1.32
CA THR A 35 -6.46 -0.44 0.42
C THR A 35 -6.12 0.21 -0.92
N TYR A 36 -4.87 0.06 -1.34
CA TYR A 36 -4.42 0.23 -2.72
C TYR A 36 -4.46 -1.12 -3.44
N THR A 37 -4.99 -1.16 -4.64
CA THR A 37 -5.00 -2.36 -5.50
C THR A 37 -4.37 -2.06 -6.84
N PHE A 38 -3.46 -2.95 -7.25
CA PHE A 38 -2.72 -2.88 -8.49
C PHE A 38 -3.07 -4.10 -9.35
N ASP A 39 -3.37 -3.86 -10.62
CA ASP A 39 -3.45 -4.94 -11.61
C ASP A 39 -2.06 -5.51 -11.91
N MET A 40 -2.01 -6.56 -12.72
CA MET A 40 -0.76 -7.23 -13.10
C MET A 40 0.28 -6.26 -13.67
N MET A 41 -0.14 -5.36 -14.56
CA MET A 41 0.78 -4.45 -15.25
C MET A 41 1.37 -3.43 -14.28
N ASN A 42 0.55 -2.83 -13.43
CA ASN A 42 0.96 -1.81 -12.50
C ASN A 42 1.69 -2.40 -11.28
N ARG A 43 1.34 -3.63 -10.89
CA ARG A 43 2.13 -4.42 -9.94
C ARG A 43 3.56 -4.61 -10.44
N THR A 44 3.73 -5.07 -11.69
CA THR A 44 5.07 -5.26 -12.26
C THR A 44 5.84 -3.95 -12.30
N LYS A 45 5.22 -2.86 -12.77
CA LYS A 45 5.87 -1.53 -12.77
C LYS A 45 6.29 -1.08 -11.38
N LEU A 46 5.46 -1.31 -10.37
CA LEU A 46 5.78 -0.97 -8.98
C LEU A 46 7.00 -1.75 -8.50
N LEU A 47 7.00 -3.06 -8.68
CA LEU A 47 8.10 -3.92 -8.22
C LEU A 47 9.40 -3.62 -8.99
N ASP A 48 9.33 -3.43 -10.30
CA ASP A 48 10.50 -3.10 -11.13
C ASP A 48 11.10 -1.75 -10.72
N ALA A 49 10.27 -0.73 -10.47
CA ALA A 49 10.73 0.57 -10.00
C ALA A 49 11.44 0.46 -8.64
N LEU A 50 10.86 -0.30 -7.69
CA LEU A 50 11.45 -0.50 -6.37
C LEU A 50 12.75 -1.31 -6.42
N GLN A 51 12.82 -2.32 -7.28
CA GLN A 51 14.04 -3.09 -7.50
C GLN A 51 15.14 -2.24 -8.16
N ALA A 52 14.79 -1.34 -9.09
CA ALA A 52 15.74 -0.41 -9.69
C ALA A 52 16.34 0.58 -8.67
N GLU A 53 15.63 0.86 -7.58
CA GLU A 53 16.14 1.61 -6.42
C GLU A 53 16.99 0.76 -5.46
N GLY A 54 17.22 -0.51 -5.79
CA GLY A 54 18.00 -1.44 -4.97
C GLY A 54 17.21 -2.10 -3.84
N VAL A 55 15.88 -1.94 -3.81
CA VAL A 55 15.02 -2.61 -2.82
C VAL A 55 14.73 -4.04 -3.28
N SER A 56 15.27 -5.02 -2.56
CA SER A 56 15.13 -6.45 -2.88
C SER A 56 14.49 -7.26 -1.76
N GLY A 57 13.89 -8.39 -2.13
CA GLY A 57 13.18 -9.31 -1.24
C GLY A 57 11.91 -9.85 -1.89
N THR A 58 11.06 -10.47 -1.08
CA THR A 58 9.67 -10.77 -1.42
C THR A 58 8.88 -9.48 -1.64
N THR A 59 7.73 -9.57 -2.32
CA THR A 59 6.83 -8.41 -2.53
C THR A 59 6.56 -7.66 -1.23
N SER A 60 6.17 -8.39 -0.17
CA SER A 60 5.89 -7.79 1.14
C SER A 60 7.11 -7.10 1.75
N GLU A 61 8.30 -7.71 1.67
CA GLU A 61 9.53 -7.10 2.17
C GLU A 61 9.90 -5.84 1.37
N ILE A 62 9.73 -5.86 0.05
CA ILE A 62 10.00 -4.70 -0.81
C ILE A 62 9.08 -3.53 -0.43
N ILE A 63 7.77 -3.79 -0.29
CA ILE A 63 6.79 -2.78 0.09
C ILE A 63 7.08 -2.23 1.49
N ILE A 64 7.34 -3.09 2.48
CA ILE A 64 7.62 -2.68 3.86
C ILE A 64 8.93 -1.88 3.94
N LYS A 65 9.99 -2.30 3.24
CA LYS A 65 11.27 -1.56 3.21
C LYS A 65 11.12 -0.17 2.62
N LYS A 66 10.28 0.00 1.60
CA LYS A 66 10.07 1.29 0.94
C LYS A 66 9.15 2.21 1.72
N PHE A 67 8.00 1.70 2.15
CA PHE A 67 6.89 2.51 2.66
C PHE A 67 6.71 2.43 4.18
N GLY A 68 7.52 1.61 4.84
CA GLY A 68 7.47 1.39 6.28
C GLY A 68 6.49 0.30 6.71
N GLU A 69 6.69 -0.20 7.93
CA GLU A 69 5.77 -1.16 8.57
C GLU A 69 4.42 -0.51 8.94
N HIS A 70 4.42 0.81 9.13
CA HIS A 70 3.24 1.64 9.33
C HIS A 70 3.09 2.52 8.10
N LEU A 71 2.28 2.04 7.15
CA LEU A 71 2.10 2.72 5.86
C LEU A 71 1.66 4.16 6.08
N GLU A 72 2.44 5.09 5.56
CA GLU A 72 1.97 6.45 5.38
C GLU A 72 1.20 6.51 4.06
N LEU A 73 -0.13 6.67 4.10
CA LEU A 73 -0.98 6.69 2.90
C LEU A 73 -0.44 7.60 1.80
N CYS A 74 0.02 8.80 2.18
CA CYS A 74 0.54 9.79 1.24
C CYS A 74 1.82 9.30 0.54
N SER A 75 2.57 8.36 1.12
CA SER A 75 3.83 7.85 0.55
C SER A 75 3.61 6.92 -0.64
N VAL A 76 2.62 6.02 -0.58
CA VAL A 76 2.35 5.06 -1.67
C VAL A 76 1.76 5.77 -2.88
N SER A 77 0.75 6.61 -2.66
CA SER A 77 0.09 7.38 -3.72
C SER A 77 1.08 8.31 -4.43
N ALA A 78 1.85 9.11 -3.67
CA ALA A 78 2.86 10.01 -4.25
C ALA A 78 3.93 9.26 -5.05
N TYR A 79 4.39 8.12 -4.55
CA TYR A 79 5.36 7.29 -5.27
C TYR A 79 4.77 6.75 -6.58
N CYS A 80 3.53 6.25 -6.54
CA CYS A 80 2.87 5.74 -7.73
C CYS A 80 2.66 6.84 -8.77
N ASP A 81 2.23 8.04 -8.34
CA ASP A 81 2.01 9.19 -9.23
C ASP A 81 3.33 9.65 -9.89
N GLN A 82 4.43 9.70 -9.13
CA GLN A 82 5.76 10.05 -9.64
C GLN A 82 6.26 9.07 -10.70
N HIS A 83 5.92 7.78 -10.58
CA HIS A 83 6.38 6.72 -11.48
C HIS A 83 5.34 6.34 -12.56
N GLY A 84 4.20 7.04 -12.64
CA GLY A 84 3.14 6.74 -13.60
C GLY A 84 2.49 5.37 -13.40
N ILE A 85 2.46 4.88 -12.16
CA ILE A 85 1.87 3.61 -11.75
C ILE A 85 0.41 3.88 -11.39
N LYS A 86 -0.51 3.16 -12.03
CA LYS A 86 -1.95 3.27 -11.75
C LYS A 86 -2.35 2.32 -10.64
N TYR A 87 -3.29 2.75 -9.82
CA TYR A 87 -3.86 1.97 -8.74
C TYR A 87 -5.34 2.32 -8.56
N SER A 88 -6.08 1.39 -7.97
CA SER A 88 -7.42 1.64 -7.45
C SER A 88 -7.34 1.76 -5.93
N THR A 89 -8.19 2.59 -5.34
CA THR A 89 -8.28 2.75 -3.89
C THR A 89 -9.63 2.29 -3.38
N TYR A 90 -9.65 1.64 -2.23
CA TYR A 90 -10.86 1.33 -1.46
C TYR A 90 -10.65 1.77 -0.02
N SER A 91 -11.67 2.39 0.58
CA SER A 91 -11.64 2.78 1.99
C SER A 91 -12.94 2.40 2.66
N HIS A 92 -12.88 1.90 3.87
CA HIS A 92 -14.04 1.46 4.63
C HIS A 92 -13.91 1.89 6.09
N VAL A 93 -14.99 2.41 6.66
CA VAL A 93 -15.12 2.67 8.10
C VAL A 93 -16.04 1.58 8.64
N ILE A 94 -15.57 0.85 9.65
CA ILE A 94 -16.27 -0.29 10.28
C ILE A 94 -16.84 0.13 11.61
#